data_AF-W7TJ58-F1
#
_entry.id   AF-W7TJ58-F1
#
_cell.length_a   1.000
_cell.length_b   1.000
_cell.length_c   1.000
_cell.angle_alpha   90.00
_cell.angle_beta   90.00
_cell.angle_gamma   90.00
#
_symmetry.space_group_name_H-M   'P 1'
#
loop_
_entity.id
_entity.type
_entity.pdbx_description
1 polymer ?
#
loop_
_entity_poly.entity_id
_entity_poly.type
_entity_poly.pdbx_seq_one_letter_code
_entity_poly.pdbx_strand_id
1 'polypeptide(L)'
;MLREGSGANSPKGYSLVEDRPRCYFTLGKDYCPAATNNKWTDYYMSYIERTSQVLTNAARMDPQDFKRIYNGNDGGTYKCSTRTLPPLRYSANAQQAALKESQMLADPNCPFQHDTCNKYCRLYGGKCNWDARISKYESNWRGMGENIAMTQRNLKEEPSAPVLQWLASGPHCSNIFSGDFSHLGTGAYDRYWTQDFLKLSGSTNNPLHDGTHYLHPAKTGGKLRFMASFKSSSAPNKMEVVVNGQAKSMSLHLGSSAQGLYAYEQSQPGSSAGCISYYFVVTTSSGSTYNMPETGAFQTATRDHGSGKEKGCSSRWTPPTRHATRREMATDHKGGAPMTEDADLALAK
;
A
#
# COMPACT_ATOMS: atom_id res chain seq x y z
N MET A 1 -34.74 -12.81 25.84
CA MET A 1 -35.27 -11.77 24.93
C MET A 1 -34.85 -10.40 25.45
N LEU A 2 -33.82 -9.78 24.87
CA LEU A 2 -33.62 -8.33 24.89
C LEU A 2 -32.90 -7.95 23.57
N ARG A 3 -33.39 -6.87 22.95
CA ARG A 3 -33.18 -6.44 21.57
C ARG A 3 -31.81 -5.80 21.33
N GLU A 4 -31.42 -5.91 20.06
CA GLU A 4 -30.25 -5.31 19.41
C GLU A 4 -30.21 -3.78 19.51
N GLY A 5 -29.01 -3.25 19.73
CA GLY A 5 -28.62 -1.89 19.40
C GLY A 5 -27.68 -1.93 18.20
N SER A 6 -28.21 -1.48 17.06
CA SER A 6 -27.52 -1.33 15.78
C SER A 6 -26.55 -0.14 15.77
N GLY A 7 -25.42 -0.32 15.08
CA GLY A 7 -24.84 0.72 14.24
C GLY A 7 -23.68 1.54 14.82
N ALA A 8 -22.46 1.09 14.54
CA ALA A 8 -21.33 1.98 14.26
C ALA A 8 -20.45 1.34 13.17
N ASN A 9 -20.42 1.97 11.99
CA ASN A 9 -19.59 1.58 10.86
C ASN A 9 -18.10 1.63 11.26
N SER A 10 -17.45 0.47 11.31
CA SER A 10 -15.98 0.41 11.36
C SER A 10 -15.40 0.93 10.05
N PRO A 11 -14.45 1.88 10.05
CA PRO A 11 -13.77 2.31 8.84
C PRO A 11 -13.03 1.11 8.21
N LYS A 12 -13.23 0.89 6.91
CA LYS A 12 -12.47 -0.08 6.12
C LYS A 12 -11.00 0.36 6.10
N GLY A 13 -10.18 -0.27 6.93
CA GLY A 13 -8.73 -0.10 6.95
C GLY A 13 -8.06 -0.74 5.73
N TYR A 14 -7.01 -0.12 5.19
CA TYR A 14 -6.31 -0.60 3.99
C TYR A 14 -5.09 -1.44 4.42
N SER A 15 -5.06 -2.72 4.01
CA SER A 15 -3.93 -3.65 4.23
C SER A 15 -3.03 -3.72 3.00
N LEU A 16 -1.71 -3.57 3.20
CA LEU A 16 -0.66 -3.64 2.17
C LEU A 16 0.28 -4.81 2.52
N VAL A 17 0.31 -5.88 1.74
CA VAL A 17 1.13 -7.08 2.01
C VAL A 17 1.92 -7.42 0.72
N GLU A 18 2.89 -8.33 0.71
CA GLU A 18 3.82 -8.56 -0.43
C GLU A 18 3.92 -10.03 -0.83
N ASP A 19 3.27 -10.43 -1.92
CA ASP A 19 3.90 -11.12 -3.04
C ASP A 19 2.83 -11.28 -4.13
N ARG A 20 3.28 -11.39 -5.38
CA ARG A 20 2.48 -11.34 -6.63
C ARG A 20 1.03 -11.84 -6.44
N PRO A 21 0.00 -11.03 -6.76
CA PRO A 21 -1.38 -11.49 -6.63
C PRO A 21 -1.54 -12.77 -7.43
N ARG A 22 -1.97 -13.86 -6.79
CA ARG A 22 -2.26 -15.15 -7.46
C ARG A 22 -3.29 -15.04 -8.59
N CYS A 23 -3.89 -13.86 -8.76
CA CYS A 23 -4.63 -13.46 -9.94
C CYS A 23 -3.80 -13.22 -11.21
N TYR A 24 -2.47 -13.42 -11.16
CA TYR A 24 -1.53 -13.14 -12.26
C TYR A 24 -1.82 -13.86 -13.60
N PHE A 25 -2.83 -14.74 -13.69
CA PHE A 25 -2.93 -15.66 -14.82
C PHE A 25 -4.21 -15.63 -15.64
N THR A 26 -5.03 -14.57 -15.65
CA THR A 26 -6.06 -14.52 -16.72
C THR A 26 -6.57 -13.12 -17.02
N LEU A 27 -6.15 -12.57 -18.16
CA LEU A 27 -7.01 -11.71 -18.96
C LEU A 27 -8.23 -12.58 -19.35
N GLY A 28 -9.42 -12.24 -18.87
CA GLY A 28 -10.62 -13.09 -19.04
C GLY A 28 -11.32 -13.56 -17.77
N LYS A 29 -10.86 -13.18 -16.57
CA LYS A 29 -11.64 -13.31 -15.33
C LYS A 29 -12.09 -11.92 -14.86
N ASP A 30 -13.40 -11.77 -14.67
CA ASP A 30 -14.09 -10.48 -14.45
C ASP A 30 -13.70 -9.75 -13.16
N TYR A 31 -13.12 -10.47 -12.22
CA TYR A 31 -12.77 -9.99 -10.89
C TYR A 31 -11.79 -11.01 -10.28
N CYS A 32 -10.79 -10.55 -9.53
CA CYS A 32 -10.25 -11.40 -8.47
C CYS A 32 -11.39 -11.55 -7.46
N PRO A 33 -12.03 -12.72 -7.27
CA PRO A 33 -13.15 -12.83 -6.33
C PRO A 33 -12.68 -12.43 -4.93
N ALA A 34 -13.44 -11.55 -4.27
CA ALA A 34 -13.28 -11.29 -2.85
C ALA A 34 -13.25 -12.64 -2.16
N ALA A 35 -12.22 -12.89 -1.35
CA ALA A 35 -11.97 -14.19 -0.74
C ALA A 35 -13.27 -14.72 -0.08
N THR A 36 -13.97 -15.63 -0.75
CA THR A 36 -15.17 -16.27 -0.18
C THR A 36 -14.81 -17.24 0.95
N ASN A 37 -13.50 -17.45 1.18
CA ASN A 37 -13.00 -18.56 1.98
C ASN A 37 -11.85 -18.12 2.93
N ASN A 38 -12.02 -17.09 3.77
CA ASN A 38 -11.14 -16.78 4.92
C ASN A 38 -9.60 -16.78 4.69
N LYS A 39 -9.13 -16.71 3.45
CA LYS A 39 -7.73 -16.68 3.04
C LYS A 39 -7.48 -15.35 2.35
N TRP A 40 -7.24 -14.33 3.17
CA TRP A 40 -6.99 -12.94 2.77
C TRP A 40 -5.61 -12.76 2.09
N THR A 41 -5.13 -13.68 1.25
CA THR A 41 -3.72 -13.70 0.80
C THR A 41 -3.46 -13.13 -0.60
N ASP A 42 -4.46 -12.67 -1.35
CA ASP A 42 -4.33 -12.57 -2.81
C ASP A 42 -4.49 -11.13 -3.41
N TYR A 43 -4.46 -10.05 -2.61
CA TYR A 43 -4.84 -8.68 -3.04
C TYR A 43 -3.76 -7.60 -2.87
N TYR A 44 -2.53 -7.82 -3.33
CA TYR A 44 -1.47 -6.95 -2.87
C TYR A 44 -0.49 -6.42 -3.93
N MET A 45 -0.23 -5.13 -3.79
CA MET A 45 0.76 -4.36 -4.54
C MET A 45 2.16 -4.91 -4.28
N SER A 46 2.86 -5.33 -5.34
CA SER A 46 4.26 -5.77 -5.29
C SER A 46 5.18 -4.65 -4.77
N TYR A 47 6.35 -4.97 -4.22
CA TYR A 47 7.25 -3.92 -3.71
C TYR A 47 7.63 -2.90 -4.79
N ILE A 48 7.70 -3.33 -6.05
CA ILE A 48 8.01 -2.48 -7.20
C ILE A 48 6.91 -1.43 -7.38
N GLU A 49 5.65 -1.85 -7.39
CA GLU A 49 4.49 -0.95 -7.45
C GLU A 49 4.40 -0.06 -6.20
N ARG A 50 4.63 -0.63 -5.00
CA ARG A 50 4.65 0.16 -3.74
C ARG A 50 5.74 1.22 -3.75
N THR A 51 6.90 0.88 -4.31
CA THR A 51 8.00 1.83 -4.43
C THR A 51 7.67 2.95 -5.39
N SER A 52 7.06 2.65 -6.54
CA SER A 52 6.60 3.68 -7.47
C SER A 52 5.58 4.63 -6.81
N GLN A 53 4.64 4.09 -6.04
CA GLN A 53 3.71 4.90 -5.25
C GLN A 53 4.42 5.75 -4.17
N VAL A 54 5.31 5.17 -3.37
CA VAL A 54 6.09 5.88 -2.34
C VAL A 54 6.92 7.00 -2.96
N LEU A 55 7.56 6.76 -4.11
CA LEU A 55 8.33 7.78 -4.82
C LEU A 55 7.44 8.88 -5.41
N THR A 56 6.25 8.54 -5.88
CA THR A 56 5.25 9.53 -6.32
C THR A 56 4.82 10.43 -5.16
N ASN A 57 4.58 9.84 -3.98
CA ASN A 57 4.25 10.60 -2.78
C ASN A 57 5.43 11.42 -2.26
N ALA A 58 6.65 10.91 -2.36
CA ALA A 58 7.85 11.66 -2.04
C ALA A 58 7.99 12.92 -2.91
N ALA A 59 7.76 12.79 -4.22
CA ALA A 59 7.76 13.94 -5.15
C ALA A 59 6.66 14.95 -4.80
N ARG A 60 5.48 14.49 -4.37
CA ARG A 60 4.37 15.36 -3.93
C ARG A 60 4.67 16.10 -2.63
N MET A 61 5.25 15.41 -1.64
CA MET A 61 5.50 15.97 -0.31
C MET A 61 6.66 16.96 -0.31
N ASP A 62 7.71 16.71 -1.09
CA ASP A 62 8.84 17.61 -1.24
C ASP A 62 9.43 17.55 -2.66
N PRO A 63 8.88 18.36 -3.59
CA PRO A 63 9.31 18.34 -4.99
C PRO A 63 10.78 18.71 -5.16
N GLN A 64 11.30 19.63 -4.32
CA GLN A 64 12.67 20.14 -4.47
C GLN A 64 13.68 19.11 -4.00
N ASP A 65 13.47 18.52 -2.82
CA ASP A 65 14.37 17.50 -2.29
C ASP A 65 14.26 16.21 -3.09
N PHE A 66 13.07 15.82 -3.54
CA PHE A 66 12.91 14.66 -4.42
C PHE A 66 13.73 14.84 -5.71
N LYS A 67 13.64 16.01 -6.34
CA LYS A 67 14.44 16.33 -7.53
C LYS A 67 15.94 16.18 -7.23
N ARG A 68 16.41 16.75 -6.12
CA ARG A 68 17.83 16.68 -5.72
C ARG A 68 18.29 15.23 -5.50
N ILE A 69 17.52 14.42 -4.78
CA ILE A 69 17.94 13.08 -4.31
C ILE A 69 17.76 12.02 -5.41
N TYR A 70 16.62 12.01 -6.09
CA TYR A 70 16.23 10.93 -6.99
C TYR A 70 16.49 11.25 -8.46
N ASN A 71 16.39 12.51 -8.86
CA ASN A 71 16.61 12.94 -10.24
C ASN A 71 18.08 13.29 -10.55
N GLY A 72 18.91 13.47 -9.51
CA GLY A 72 20.32 13.84 -9.64
C GLY A 72 20.53 15.29 -10.10
N ASN A 73 21.75 15.59 -10.56
CA ASN A 73 22.15 16.91 -11.06
C ASN A 73 21.78 17.14 -12.54
N ASP A 74 21.32 16.12 -13.27
CA ASP A 74 21.18 16.13 -14.74
C ASP A 74 19.79 16.55 -15.25
N GLY A 75 19.08 17.40 -14.51
CA GLY A 75 18.03 18.22 -15.12
C GLY A 75 16.80 17.48 -15.68
N GLY A 76 16.38 16.37 -15.06
CA GLY A 76 15.00 15.91 -15.21
C GLY A 76 14.06 17.02 -14.73
N THR A 77 13.64 17.88 -15.65
CA THR A 77 12.91 19.09 -15.29
C THR A 77 11.46 18.69 -15.19
N TYR A 78 10.85 18.89 -14.02
CA TYR A 78 9.41 18.80 -13.90
C TYR A 78 8.77 19.63 -15.01
N LYS A 79 7.97 19.00 -15.86
CA LYS A 79 7.33 19.67 -17.00
C LYS A 79 5.97 20.26 -16.63
N CYS A 80 5.72 20.43 -15.34
CA CYS A 80 4.53 21.05 -14.79
C CYS A 80 4.89 21.95 -13.59
N SER A 81 3.94 22.78 -13.16
CA SER A 81 4.05 23.51 -11.90
C SER A 81 3.98 22.55 -10.74
N THR A 82 4.91 22.66 -9.80
CA THR A 82 4.94 21.82 -8.60
C THR A 82 4.57 22.63 -7.36
N ARG A 83 4.03 21.92 -6.37
CA ARG A 83 3.72 22.45 -5.05
C ARG A 83 3.74 21.30 -4.06
N THR A 84 4.00 21.62 -2.79
CA THR A 84 3.88 20.66 -1.71
C THR A 84 2.41 20.23 -1.57
N LEU A 85 2.16 18.94 -1.70
CA LEU A 85 0.83 18.33 -1.57
C LEU A 85 0.85 17.21 -0.53
N PRO A 86 -0.31 16.91 0.08
CA PRO A 86 -0.47 15.68 0.83
C PRO A 86 -0.13 14.44 -0.03
N PRO A 87 0.44 13.40 0.60
CA PRO A 87 0.59 12.10 -0.05
C PRO A 87 -0.78 11.49 -0.36
N LEU A 88 -0.88 10.81 -1.49
CA LEU A 88 -2.03 10.04 -1.94
C LEU A 88 -2.11 8.73 -1.15
N ARG A 89 -3.33 8.34 -0.76
CA ARG A 89 -3.57 7.04 -0.11
C ARG A 89 -3.55 5.92 -1.15
N TYR A 90 -3.10 4.73 -0.74
CA TYR A 90 -3.25 3.54 -1.57
C TYR A 90 -4.73 3.21 -1.81
N SER A 91 -5.07 2.88 -3.06
CA SER A 91 -6.34 2.24 -3.42
C SER A 91 -6.09 0.90 -4.09
N ALA A 92 -6.52 -0.18 -3.44
CA ALA A 92 -6.44 -1.54 -3.99
C ALA A 92 -7.32 -1.73 -5.24
N ASN A 93 -8.43 -1.00 -5.34
CA ASN A 93 -9.30 -1.06 -6.51
C ASN A 93 -8.64 -0.37 -7.71
N ALA A 94 -8.08 0.83 -7.50
CA ALA A 94 -7.32 1.53 -8.52
C ALA A 94 -6.09 0.72 -8.96
N GLN A 95 -5.40 0.07 -8.02
CA GLN A 95 -4.24 -0.75 -8.35
C GLN A 95 -4.60 -1.94 -9.24
N GLN A 96 -5.75 -2.59 -9.00
CA GLN A 96 -6.21 -3.67 -9.87
C GLN A 96 -6.53 -3.19 -11.29
N ALA A 97 -7.19 -2.03 -11.42
CA ALA A 97 -7.45 -1.42 -12.72
C ALA A 97 -6.15 -1.10 -13.47
N ALA A 98 -5.21 -0.43 -12.79
CA ALA A 98 -3.89 -0.09 -13.33
C ALA A 98 -3.07 -1.34 -13.73
N LEU A 99 -3.12 -2.41 -12.92
CA LEU A 99 -2.42 -3.66 -13.25
C LEU A 99 -3.01 -4.33 -14.50
N LYS A 100 -4.34 -4.30 -14.64
CA LYS A 100 -4.99 -4.79 -15.86
C LYS A 100 -4.59 -3.98 -17.07
N GLU A 101 -4.49 -2.67 -16.95
CA GLU A 101 -4.01 -1.85 -18.05
C GLU A 101 -2.58 -2.21 -18.45
N SER A 102 -1.65 -2.27 -17.50
CA SER A 102 -0.27 -2.68 -17.77
C SER A 102 -0.17 -4.07 -18.42
N GLN A 103 -1.04 -5.02 -18.05
CA GLN A 103 -1.15 -6.34 -18.69
C GLN A 103 -1.65 -6.25 -20.14
N MET A 104 -2.63 -5.37 -20.42
CA MET A 104 -3.17 -5.18 -21.76
C MET A 104 -2.19 -4.43 -22.66
N LEU A 105 -1.48 -3.43 -22.15
CA LEU A 105 -0.40 -2.72 -22.86
C LEU A 105 0.76 -3.66 -23.24
N ALA A 106 0.93 -4.77 -22.52
CA ALA A 106 1.91 -5.79 -22.84
C ALA A 106 1.50 -6.77 -23.95
N ASP A 107 0.21 -6.81 -24.34
CA ASP A 107 -0.23 -7.62 -25.48
C ASP A 107 0.27 -6.96 -26.78
N PRO A 108 1.02 -7.67 -27.63
CA PRO A 108 1.55 -7.12 -28.89
C PRO A 108 0.46 -6.70 -29.90
N ASN A 109 -0.80 -7.14 -29.72
CA ASN A 109 -1.93 -6.76 -30.55
C ASN A 109 -2.71 -5.55 -29.98
N CYS A 110 -2.22 -4.96 -28.89
CA CYS A 110 -2.85 -3.81 -28.26
C CYS A 110 -2.00 -2.54 -28.46
N PRO A 111 -2.62 -1.41 -28.82
CA PRO A 111 -1.92 -0.13 -28.89
C PRO A 111 -1.51 0.36 -27.50
N PHE A 112 -0.43 1.14 -27.43
CA PHE A 112 -0.05 1.85 -26.21
C PHE A 112 -0.89 3.13 -26.07
N GLN A 113 -1.97 3.05 -25.31
CA GLN A 113 -2.96 4.13 -25.16
C GLN A 113 -3.70 3.99 -23.83
N HIS A 114 -4.44 5.03 -23.41
CA HIS A 114 -5.23 4.99 -22.18
C HIS A 114 -6.45 4.07 -22.25
N ASP A 115 -7.18 4.15 -23.37
CA ASP A 115 -8.40 3.36 -23.57
C ASP A 115 -8.08 1.87 -23.64
N THR A 116 -8.91 1.08 -22.94
CA THR A 116 -8.86 -0.37 -22.99
C THR A 116 -8.79 -0.86 -24.43
N CYS A 117 -7.77 -1.66 -24.72
CA CYS A 117 -7.61 -2.30 -26.00
C CYS A 117 -8.89 -3.04 -26.45
N ASN A 118 -9.31 -2.84 -27.70
CA ASN A 118 -10.56 -3.36 -28.27
C ASN A 118 -10.81 -4.86 -28.00
N LYS A 119 -9.74 -5.66 -28.02
CA LYS A 119 -9.75 -7.11 -27.72
C LYS A 119 -10.32 -7.43 -26.32
N TYR A 120 -10.22 -6.50 -25.38
CA TYR A 120 -10.53 -6.68 -23.97
C TYR A 120 -11.76 -5.90 -23.50
N CYS A 121 -12.40 -5.07 -24.34
CA CYS A 121 -13.56 -4.26 -23.92
C CYS A 121 -14.74 -5.09 -23.41
N ARG A 122 -14.88 -6.34 -23.85
CA ARG A 122 -15.88 -7.28 -23.32
C ARG A 122 -15.78 -7.49 -21.81
N LEU A 123 -14.60 -7.31 -21.21
CA LEU A 123 -14.38 -7.40 -19.76
C LEU A 123 -15.04 -6.24 -18.99
N TYR A 124 -15.37 -5.15 -19.68
CA TYR A 124 -15.91 -3.92 -19.11
C TYR A 124 -17.26 -3.57 -19.73
N GLY A 125 -18.09 -4.60 -20.01
CA GLY A 125 -19.43 -4.43 -20.56
C GLY A 125 -19.45 -3.96 -22.01
N GLY A 126 -18.41 -4.30 -22.78
CA GLY A 126 -18.24 -3.87 -24.17
C GLY A 126 -17.71 -2.44 -24.33
N LYS A 127 -17.40 -1.75 -23.23
CA LYS A 127 -16.84 -0.39 -23.25
C LYS A 127 -15.32 -0.44 -23.29
N CYS A 128 -14.72 0.41 -24.11
CA CYS A 128 -13.27 0.51 -24.27
C CYS A 128 -12.67 1.73 -23.56
N ASN A 129 -13.49 2.67 -23.09
CA ASN A 129 -12.98 3.86 -22.43
C ASN A 129 -12.23 3.48 -21.14
N TRP A 130 -11.11 4.14 -20.87
CA TRP A 130 -10.30 3.90 -19.66
C TRP A 130 -11.09 4.07 -18.35
N ASP A 131 -12.05 5.01 -18.32
CA ASP A 131 -12.92 5.25 -17.17
C ASP A 131 -13.86 4.05 -16.88
N ALA A 132 -14.27 3.30 -17.89
CA ALA A 132 -15.07 2.08 -17.72
C ALA A 132 -14.27 0.95 -17.07
N ARG A 133 -12.98 0.82 -17.41
CA ARG A 133 -12.04 -0.10 -16.75
C ARG A 133 -11.89 0.25 -15.28
N ILE A 134 -11.61 1.51 -14.96
CA ILE A 134 -11.48 1.96 -13.56
C ILE A 134 -12.80 1.78 -12.80
N SER A 135 -13.92 2.18 -13.40
CA SER A 135 -15.27 2.13 -12.79
C SER A 135 -15.74 0.70 -12.49
N LYS A 136 -15.18 -0.31 -13.17
CA LYS A 136 -15.41 -1.72 -12.86
C LYS A 136 -14.89 -2.10 -11.48
N TYR A 137 -13.81 -1.47 -11.01
CA TYR A 137 -13.17 -1.75 -9.72
C TYR A 137 -13.52 -0.74 -8.64
N GLU A 138 -13.64 0.54 -9.00
CA GLU A 138 -14.01 1.62 -8.08
C GLU A 138 -15.04 2.52 -8.76
N SER A 139 -16.28 2.53 -8.29
CA SER A 139 -17.38 3.29 -8.92
C SER A 139 -17.74 4.60 -8.19
N ASN A 140 -17.16 4.85 -7.01
CA ASN A 140 -17.52 5.99 -6.16
C ASN A 140 -16.60 7.22 -6.33
N TRP A 141 -15.80 7.27 -7.39
CA TRP A 141 -14.87 8.37 -7.65
C TRP A 141 -15.61 9.66 -8.04
N ARG A 142 -14.98 10.80 -7.77
CA ARG A 142 -15.45 12.15 -8.10
C ARG A 142 -14.51 12.90 -9.03
N GLY A 143 -13.42 12.25 -9.41
CA GLY A 143 -12.37 12.74 -10.27
C GLY A 143 -11.38 11.60 -10.47
N MET A 144 -10.82 11.53 -11.68
CA MET A 144 -9.87 10.50 -12.07
C MET A 144 -8.77 11.08 -12.96
N GLY A 145 -7.61 10.45 -12.95
CA GLY A 145 -6.53 10.69 -13.89
C GLY A 145 -5.73 9.41 -14.06
N GLU A 146 -5.09 9.25 -15.22
CA GLU A 146 -4.25 8.10 -15.51
C GLU A 146 -2.90 8.56 -16.05
N ASN A 147 -1.82 7.93 -15.58
CA ASN A 147 -0.54 7.97 -16.26
C ASN A 147 -0.16 6.57 -16.72
N ILE A 148 0.26 6.41 -17.98
CA ILE A 148 0.84 5.16 -18.49
C ILE A 148 2.30 5.39 -18.88
N ALA A 149 3.14 4.38 -18.74
CA ALA A 149 4.53 4.40 -19.18
C ALA A 149 4.96 3.04 -19.72
N MET A 150 5.94 3.07 -20.62
CA MET A 150 6.69 1.91 -21.06
C MET A 150 8.17 2.19 -20.79
N THR A 151 8.74 1.50 -19.79
CA THR A 151 10.15 1.65 -19.46
C THR A 151 11.03 0.91 -20.47
N GLN A 152 12.33 1.25 -20.50
CA GLN A 152 13.30 0.47 -21.26
C GLN A 152 13.37 -0.95 -20.70
N ARG A 153 13.66 -1.96 -21.55
CA ARG A 153 13.62 -3.38 -21.14
C ARG A 153 14.55 -3.71 -19.97
N ASN A 154 15.70 -3.04 -19.87
CA ASN A 154 16.66 -3.16 -18.77
C ASN A 154 16.20 -2.46 -17.48
N LEU A 155 15.14 -1.66 -17.53
CA LEU A 155 14.56 -0.91 -16.40
C LEU A 155 13.15 -1.41 -16.05
N LYS A 156 12.74 -2.57 -16.54
CA LYS A 156 11.39 -3.11 -16.34
C LYS A 156 11.00 -3.29 -14.87
N GLU A 157 11.99 -3.51 -13.99
CA GLU A 157 11.81 -3.67 -12.55
C GLU A 157 12.37 -2.48 -11.75
N GLU A 158 12.73 -1.37 -12.40
CA GLU A 158 13.26 -0.18 -11.75
C GLU A 158 12.12 0.79 -11.41
N PRO A 159 11.62 0.81 -10.15
CA PRO A 159 10.40 1.53 -9.80
C PRO A 159 10.53 3.05 -9.86
N SER A 160 11.76 3.59 -9.85
CA SER A 160 11.97 5.02 -10.04
C SER A 160 11.85 5.46 -11.50
N ALA A 161 12.12 4.57 -12.47
CA ALA A 161 12.12 4.90 -13.88
C ALA A 161 10.79 5.48 -14.41
N PRO A 162 9.61 4.85 -14.19
CA PRO A 162 8.35 5.40 -14.69
C PRO A 162 7.98 6.72 -14.00
N VAL A 163 8.26 6.85 -12.69
CA VAL A 163 8.01 8.08 -11.91
C VAL A 163 8.80 9.25 -12.49
N LEU A 164 10.08 9.06 -12.78
CA LEU A 164 10.92 10.10 -13.38
C LEU A 164 10.47 10.46 -14.80
N GLN A 165 10.01 9.49 -15.60
CA GLN A 165 9.44 9.75 -16.93
C GLN A 165 8.15 10.57 -16.87
N TRP A 166 7.23 10.23 -15.96
CA TRP A 166 5.98 10.99 -15.77
C TRP A 166 6.25 12.42 -15.30
N LEU A 167 7.18 12.60 -14.35
CA LEU A 167 7.59 13.93 -13.88
C LEU A 167 8.21 14.77 -15.01
N ALA A 168 8.90 14.15 -15.96
CA ALA A 168 9.47 14.78 -17.14
C ALA A 168 8.45 14.99 -18.28
N SER A 169 7.16 14.75 -18.06
CA SER A 169 6.10 14.93 -19.07
C SER A 169 4.97 15.81 -18.52
N GLY A 170 4.62 16.89 -19.24
CA GLY A 170 3.74 17.93 -18.70
C GLY A 170 2.37 17.43 -18.21
N PRO A 171 1.60 16.70 -19.03
CA PRO A 171 0.33 16.13 -18.61
C PRO A 171 0.47 15.14 -17.44
N HIS A 172 1.43 14.22 -17.50
CA HIS A 172 1.62 13.20 -16.46
C HIS A 172 2.09 13.79 -15.12
N CYS A 173 3.01 14.76 -15.18
CA CYS A 173 3.46 15.55 -14.05
C CYS A 173 2.28 16.30 -13.41
N SER A 174 1.38 16.85 -14.23
CA SER A 174 0.19 17.56 -13.75
C SER A 174 -0.77 16.63 -12.99
N ASN A 175 -0.89 15.36 -13.39
CA ASN A 175 -1.62 14.37 -12.60
C ASN A 175 -0.96 14.13 -11.23
N ILE A 176 0.37 13.93 -11.21
CA ILE A 176 1.14 13.75 -9.96
C ILE A 176 1.00 14.97 -9.04
N PHE A 177 0.95 16.19 -9.57
CA PHE A 177 0.81 17.44 -8.80
C PHE A 177 -0.62 18.00 -8.77
N SER A 178 -1.61 17.19 -9.12
CA SER A 178 -3.01 17.57 -8.96
C SER A 178 -3.42 17.50 -7.49
N GLY A 179 -4.07 18.57 -7.03
CA GLY A 179 -4.66 18.65 -5.68
C GLY A 179 -6.04 17.99 -5.60
N ASP A 180 -6.60 17.56 -6.73
CA ASP A 180 -7.92 16.93 -6.78
C ASP A 180 -7.91 15.46 -6.38
N PHE A 181 -6.76 14.81 -6.51
CA PHE A 181 -6.63 13.40 -6.19
C PHE A 181 -6.26 13.18 -4.71
N SER A 182 -6.81 12.09 -4.18
CA SER A 182 -6.64 11.68 -2.78
C SER A 182 -6.11 10.25 -2.67
N HIS A 183 -6.24 9.46 -3.74
CA HIS A 183 -5.85 8.07 -3.79
C HIS A 183 -5.06 7.78 -5.08
N LEU A 184 -4.23 6.75 -5.01
CA LEU A 184 -3.41 6.23 -6.09
C LEU A 184 -3.45 4.71 -6.08
N GLY A 185 -3.59 4.11 -7.25
CA GLY A 185 -3.22 2.73 -7.52
C GLY A 185 -2.11 2.68 -8.56
N THR A 186 -1.11 1.84 -8.35
CA THR A 186 -0.02 1.65 -9.32
C THR A 186 0.07 0.20 -9.74
N GLY A 187 0.00 -0.05 -11.05
CA GLY A 187 0.07 -1.38 -11.64
C GLY A 187 1.29 -1.56 -12.54
N ALA A 188 2.06 -2.63 -12.36
CA ALA A 188 3.24 -2.93 -13.16
C ALA A 188 3.17 -4.34 -13.76
N TYR A 189 3.46 -4.47 -15.05
CA TYR A 189 3.57 -5.75 -15.73
C TYR A 189 4.63 -5.70 -16.84
N ASP A 190 5.65 -6.57 -16.75
CA ASP A 190 6.85 -6.48 -17.59
C ASP A 190 7.43 -5.06 -17.56
N ARG A 191 7.52 -4.37 -18.71
CA ARG A 191 8.01 -2.99 -18.80
C ARG A 191 6.89 -1.94 -18.81
N TYR A 192 5.65 -2.33 -18.58
CA TYR A 192 4.47 -1.46 -18.69
C TYR A 192 3.97 -1.08 -17.30
N TRP A 193 3.61 0.19 -17.18
CA TRP A 193 3.28 0.82 -15.91
C TRP A 193 2.06 1.71 -16.06
N THR A 194 1.20 1.67 -15.06
CA THR A 194 -0.01 2.50 -15.02
C THR A 194 -0.18 3.06 -13.61
N GLN A 195 -0.55 4.33 -13.50
CA GLN A 195 -1.01 4.99 -12.28
C GLN A 195 -2.44 5.47 -12.47
N ASP A 196 -3.35 4.99 -11.62
CA ASP A 196 -4.73 5.45 -11.55
C ASP A 196 -4.89 6.35 -10.32
N PHE A 197 -5.11 7.63 -10.57
CA PHE A 197 -5.36 8.65 -9.55
C PHE A 197 -6.85 8.82 -9.35
N LEU A 198 -7.32 8.82 -8.09
CA LEU A 198 -8.74 8.96 -7.78
C LEU A 198 -9.02 10.02 -6.71
N LYS A 199 -10.12 10.74 -6.89
CA LYS A 199 -10.79 11.54 -5.86
C LYS A 199 -11.89 10.72 -5.23
N LEU A 200 -11.64 10.14 -4.06
CA LEU A 200 -12.61 9.31 -3.35
C LEU A 200 -13.17 10.05 -2.13
N SER A 201 -14.41 9.74 -1.75
CA SER A 201 -14.96 10.18 -0.47
C SER A 201 -14.58 9.20 0.64
N GLY A 202 -13.97 9.71 1.70
CA GLY A 202 -13.51 8.90 2.83
C GLY A 202 -12.02 9.09 3.05
N SER A 203 -11.63 9.26 4.30
CA SER A 203 -10.23 9.25 4.72
C SER A 203 -10.08 8.16 5.76
N THR A 204 -9.02 7.37 5.68
CA THR A 204 -8.55 6.69 6.88
C THR A 204 -7.87 7.71 7.78
N ASN A 205 -7.87 7.45 9.09
CA ASN A 205 -7.14 8.28 10.05
C ASN A 205 -5.69 7.80 10.24
N ASN A 206 -5.23 6.84 9.43
CA ASN A 206 -3.86 6.36 9.49
C ASN A 206 -2.92 7.44 8.90
N PRO A 207 -1.97 7.96 9.70
CA PRO A 207 -1.03 8.97 9.23
C PRO A 207 0.10 8.37 8.38
N LEU A 208 0.22 7.04 8.30
CA LEU A 208 1.03 6.35 7.29
C LEU A 208 0.19 6.19 6.02
N HIS A 209 0.66 6.72 4.90
CA HIS A 209 -0.06 6.71 3.62
C HIS A 209 0.37 5.57 2.70
N ASP A 210 1.66 5.23 2.73
CA ASP A 210 2.26 4.10 2.04
C ASP A 210 3.62 3.75 2.67
N GLY A 211 4.15 2.58 2.27
CA GLY A 211 5.44 2.10 2.75
C GLY A 211 6.01 1.02 1.84
N THR A 212 7.34 0.99 1.75
CA THR A 212 8.07 0.06 0.90
C THR A 212 9.46 -0.25 1.44
N HIS A 213 10.11 -1.24 0.85
CA HIS A 213 11.56 -1.33 0.87
C HIS A 213 12.10 -1.04 -0.53
N TYR A 214 13.28 -0.45 -0.60
CA TYR A 214 13.90 -0.02 -1.83
C TYR A 214 15.34 -0.48 -1.89
N LEU A 215 15.66 -1.13 -3.00
CA LEU A 215 16.95 -1.70 -3.33
C LEU A 215 17.43 -1.05 -4.62
N HIS A 216 18.32 -0.06 -4.52
CA HIS A 216 18.90 0.55 -5.71
C HIS A 216 20.39 0.83 -5.51
N PRO A 217 21.29 0.10 -6.20
CA PRO A 217 22.73 0.22 -6.01
C PRO A 217 23.26 1.65 -6.03
N ALA A 218 22.86 2.47 -7.02
CA ALA A 218 23.29 3.86 -7.11
C ALA A 218 22.60 4.84 -6.13
N LYS A 219 21.35 4.60 -5.72
CA LYS A 219 20.56 5.55 -4.89
C LYS A 219 20.63 5.25 -3.39
N THR A 220 20.93 4.00 -3.03
CA THR A 220 21.08 3.55 -1.63
C THR A 220 22.52 3.16 -1.31
N GLY A 221 23.47 3.30 -2.25
CA GLY A 221 24.84 2.81 -2.07
C GLY A 221 24.90 1.30 -1.83
N GLY A 222 23.96 0.55 -2.43
CA GLY A 222 23.82 -0.89 -2.24
C GLY A 222 23.13 -1.30 -0.92
N LYS A 223 22.64 -0.37 -0.11
CA LYS A 223 21.89 -0.67 1.12
C LYS A 223 20.43 -1.04 0.82
N LEU A 224 19.81 -1.73 1.77
CA LEU A 224 18.36 -1.91 1.84
C LEU A 224 17.77 -0.72 2.60
N ARG A 225 16.91 0.07 1.94
CA ARG A 225 16.25 1.23 2.53
C ARG A 225 14.76 0.92 2.73
N PHE A 226 14.28 1.00 3.96
CA PHE A 226 12.85 0.98 4.26
C PHE A 226 12.33 2.41 4.28
N MET A 227 11.19 2.66 3.65
CA MET A 227 10.63 4.02 3.50
C MET A 227 9.13 4.01 3.76
N ALA A 228 8.62 5.04 4.44
CA ALA A 228 7.19 5.23 4.67
C ALA A 228 6.80 6.71 4.57
N SER A 229 5.72 7.01 3.84
CA SER A 229 5.18 8.37 3.76
C SER A 229 4.29 8.64 4.95
N PHE A 230 4.57 9.75 5.64
CA PHE A 230 3.83 10.18 6.82
C PHE A 230 3.18 11.53 6.59
N LYS A 231 1.96 11.69 7.09
CA LYS A 231 1.31 12.99 7.23
C LYS A 231 0.43 13.05 8.47
N SER A 232 0.63 14.10 9.27
CA SER A 232 -0.25 14.48 10.38
C SER A 232 -0.26 16.00 10.54
N SER A 233 -0.97 16.51 11.57
CA SER A 233 -0.95 17.93 11.95
C SER A 233 0.36 18.35 12.62
N SER A 234 1.14 17.40 13.14
CA SER A 234 2.41 17.64 13.82
C SER A 234 3.39 16.49 13.58
N ALA A 235 4.65 16.70 13.96
CA ALA A 235 5.66 15.65 13.96
C ALA A 235 5.22 14.44 14.83
N PRO A 236 5.63 13.21 14.46
CA PRO A 236 5.41 12.04 15.29
C PRO A 236 6.39 12.04 16.48
N ASN A 237 5.97 11.45 17.60
CA ASN A 237 6.87 11.18 18.73
C ASN A 237 7.87 10.06 18.37
N LYS A 238 7.44 9.08 17.56
CA LYS A 238 8.29 7.98 17.07
C LYS A 238 7.90 7.60 15.65
N MET A 239 8.90 7.35 14.82
CA MET A 239 8.76 6.67 13.53
C MET A 239 9.73 5.50 13.49
N GLU A 240 9.23 4.29 13.25
CA GLU A 240 10.01 3.07 13.35
C GLU A 240 9.67 2.11 12.21
N VAL A 241 10.68 1.33 11.79
CA VAL A 241 10.47 0.09 11.05
C VAL A 241 10.85 -1.06 11.96
N VAL A 242 9.97 -2.03 12.12
CA VAL A 242 10.24 -3.25 12.86
C VAL A 242 10.72 -4.30 11.88
N VAL A 243 12.00 -4.67 11.94
CA VAL A 243 12.63 -5.63 11.03
C VAL A 243 12.97 -6.89 11.81
N ASN A 244 12.40 -8.04 11.41
CA ASN A 244 12.53 -9.32 12.12
C ASN A 244 12.23 -9.20 13.62
N GLY A 245 11.19 -8.44 13.96
CA GLY A 245 10.76 -8.20 15.35
C GLY A 245 11.58 -7.15 16.11
N GLN A 246 12.60 -6.55 15.50
CA GLN A 246 13.44 -5.52 16.11
C GLN A 246 13.06 -4.13 15.61
N ALA A 247 12.62 -3.25 16.50
CA ALA A 247 12.31 -1.86 16.17
C ALA A 247 13.59 -1.08 15.82
N LYS A 248 13.54 -0.33 14.72
CA LYS A 248 14.60 0.55 14.22
C LYS A 248 14.01 1.94 13.99
N SER A 249 14.58 2.94 14.66
CA SER A 249 14.18 4.32 14.46
C SER A 249 14.45 4.76 13.02
N MET A 250 13.46 5.41 12.42
CA MET A 250 13.55 6.00 11.09
C MET A 250 13.77 7.50 11.21
N SER A 251 14.57 8.05 10.30
CA SER A 251 14.85 9.47 10.21
C SER A 251 14.08 10.10 9.05
N LEU A 252 13.81 11.40 9.14
CA LEU A 252 13.24 12.16 8.03
C LEU A 252 14.22 12.12 6.84
N HIS A 253 13.75 11.66 5.69
CA HIS A 253 14.53 11.54 4.45
C HIS A 253 14.32 12.74 3.52
N LEU A 254 13.08 13.23 3.41
CA LEU A 254 12.67 14.44 2.67
C LEU A 254 11.35 14.98 3.20
N GLY A 255 11.08 16.26 2.94
CA GLY A 255 9.88 16.95 3.41
C GLY A 255 10.04 17.52 4.82
N SER A 256 8.91 17.66 5.50
CA SER A 256 8.85 18.17 6.87
C SER A 256 8.53 17.06 7.86
N SER A 257 8.80 17.28 9.14
CA SER A 257 8.48 16.29 10.18
C SER A 257 6.98 16.00 10.31
N ALA A 258 6.09 16.92 9.94
CA ALA A 258 4.64 16.69 9.94
C ALA A 258 4.12 16.09 8.62
N GLN A 259 4.90 16.16 7.55
CA GLN A 259 4.56 15.63 6.22
C GLN A 259 5.84 15.35 5.45
N GLY A 260 6.24 14.08 5.38
CA GLY A 260 7.52 13.71 4.80
C GLY A 260 7.68 12.21 4.62
N LEU A 261 8.73 11.84 3.91
CA LEU A 261 9.15 10.45 3.78
C LEU A 261 10.16 10.16 4.88
N TYR A 262 9.89 9.15 5.68
CA TYR A 262 10.83 8.66 6.68
C TYR A 262 11.55 7.43 6.15
N ALA A 263 12.81 7.25 6.52
CA ALA A 263 13.61 6.12 6.09
C ALA A 263 14.51 5.55 7.19
N TYR A 264 14.76 4.25 7.08
CA TYR A 264 15.84 3.54 7.78
C TYR A 264 16.64 2.74 6.75
N GLU A 265 17.96 2.76 6.87
CA GLU A 265 18.86 2.01 6.00
C GLU A 265 19.65 0.99 6.79
N GLN A 266 19.83 -0.18 6.19
CA GLN A 266 20.77 -1.19 6.68
C GLN A 266 21.52 -1.83 5.53
N SER A 267 22.67 -2.44 5.83
CA SER A 267 23.35 -3.32 4.89
C SER A 267 22.40 -4.40 4.41
N GLN A 268 22.49 -4.77 3.12
CA GLN A 268 21.75 -5.92 2.64
C GLN A 268 22.23 -7.16 3.39
N PRO A 269 21.31 -8.00 3.90
CA PRO A 269 21.72 -9.24 4.52
C PRO A 269 22.31 -10.17 3.45
N GLY A 270 23.25 -11.02 3.88
CA GLY A 270 23.87 -12.01 2.99
C GLY A 270 22.85 -12.97 2.38
N SER A 271 23.21 -13.59 1.26
CA SER A 271 22.33 -14.50 0.50
C SER A 271 21.75 -15.66 1.33
N SER A 272 22.35 -16.00 2.47
CA SER A 272 21.91 -17.05 3.40
C SER A 272 20.88 -16.60 4.45
N ALA A 273 20.59 -15.30 4.61
CA ALA A 273 19.79 -14.82 5.74
C ALA A 273 18.28 -15.08 5.63
N GLY A 274 17.80 -15.62 4.51
CA GLY A 274 16.38 -15.92 4.30
C GLY A 274 15.52 -14.65 4.15
N CYS A 275 14.22 -14.79 4.42
CA CYS A 275 13.26 -13.71 4.26
C CYS A 275 13.27 -12.76 5.45
N ILE A 276 13.32 -11.45 5.15
CA ILE A 276 13.20 -10.39 6.14
C ILE A 276 11.73 -10.02 6.25
N SER A 277 11.15 -10.12 7.44
CA SER A 277 9.82 -9.61 7.74
C SER A 277 9.91 -8.17 8.26
N TYR A 278 9.06 -7.27 7.78
CA TYR A 278 9.05 -5.90 8.28
C TYR A 278 7.67 -5.22 8.26
N TYR A 279 7.45 -4.28 9.17
CA TYR A 279 6.30 -3.37 9.17
C TYR A 279 6.71 -2.03 9.76
N PHE A 280 5.96 -0.98 9.45
CA PHE A 280 6.18 0.37 9.96
C PHE A 280 5.28 0.64 11.15
N VAL A 281 5.79 1.43 12.10
CA VAL A 281 5.06 1.86 13.29
C VAL A 281 5.29 3.36 13.45
N VAL A 282 4.22 4.09 13.72
CA VAL A 282 4.29 5.49 14.08
C VAL A 282 3.54 5.74 15.38
N THR A 283 4.18 6.45 16.30
CA THR A 283 3.50 7.03 17.47
C THR A 283 3.31 8.52 17.21
N THR A 284 2.07 8.96 17.07
CA THR A 284 1.73 10.38 16.85
C THR A 284 2.04 11.23 18.08
N SER A 285 2.04 12.55 17.93
CA SER A 285 2.20 13.51 19.03
C SER A 285 1.19 13.30 20.16
N SER A 286 -0.03 12.87 19.84
CA SER A 286 -1.09 12.53 20.80
C SER A 286 -0.85 11.22 21.57
N GLY A 287 0.19 10.46 21.22
CA GLY A 287 0.48 9.14 21.80
C GLY A 287 -0.24 7.97 21.13
N SER A 288 -1.10 8.22 20.13
CA SER A 288 -1.76 7.16 19.35
C SER A 288 -0.78 6.48 18.40
N THR A 289 -0.85 5.14 18.31
CA THR A 289 0.06 4.31 17.51
C THR A 289 -0.66 3.71 16.30
N TYR A 290 0.00 3.72 15.15
CA TYR A 290 -0.49 3.16 13.90
C TYR A 290 0.57 2.29 13.24
N ASN A 291 0.13 1.23 12.57
CA ASN A 291 1.00 0.30 11.86
C ASN A 291 0.77 0.36 10.34
N MET A 292 1.80 0.00 9.58
CA MET A 292 1.68 -0.29 8.15
C MET A 292 2.48 -1.55 7.74
N PRO A 293 1.83 -2.59 7.20
CA PRO A 293 0.39 -2.73 7.11
C PRO A 293 -0.30 -2.67 8.47
N GLU A 294 -1.60 -2.38 8.47
CA GLU A 294 -2.41 -2.39 9.68
C GLU A 294 -2.45 -3.77 10.35
N THR A 295 -2.28 -4.83 9.55
CA THR A 295 -2.20 -6.23 10.02
C THR A 295 -1.11 -6.99 9.27
N GLY A 296 -0.34 -7.82 9.99
CA GLY A 296 0.73 -8.63 9.41
C GLY A 296 2.03 -7.85 9.19
N ALA A 297 2.83 -8.29 8.22
CA ALA A 297 4.09 -7.66 7.87
C ALA A 297 4.38 -7.84 6.37
N PHE A 298 5.10 -6.89 5.79
CA PHE A 298 5.76 -7.04 4.50
C PHE A 298 6.92 -8.04 4.60
N GLN A 299 7.40 -8.53 3.45
CA GLN A 299 8.61 -9.33 3.39
C GLN A 299 9.52 -8.94 2.24
N THR A 300 10.82 -8.95 2.46
CA THR A 300 11.83 -8.80 1.38
C THR A 300 12.82 -9.95 1.45
N ALA A 301 13.35 -10.34 0.29
CA ALA A 301 14.40 -11.35 0.20
C ALA A 301 15.81 -10.74 0.37
N THR A 302 16.78 -11.59 0.68
CA THR A 302 18.20 -11.35 0.48
C THR A 302 18.53 -11.42 -1.01
N ARG A 303 19.52 -10.66 -1.49
CA ARG A 303 19.94 -10.64 -2.90
C ARG A 303 20.32 -12.06 -3.37
N ASP A 304 19.57 -12.60 -4.33
CA ASP A 304 20.04 -13.65 -5.23
C ASP A 304 19.85 -13.18 -6.68
N HIS A 305 20.71 -12.25 -7.12
CA HIS A 305 20.72 -11.73 -8.51
C HIS A 305 21.39 -12.70 -9.51
N GLY A 306 21.60 -13.97 -9.16
CA GLY A 306 22.47 -14.85 -9.95
C GLY A 306 21.88 -16.15 -10.49
N SER A 307 20.74 -16.64 -9.99
CA SER A 307 20.43 -18.07 -10.15
C SER A 307 19.14 -18.42 -10.91
N GLY A 308 18.36 -17.44 -11.39
CA GLY A 308 17.14 -17.74 -12.15
C GLY A 308 16.10 -18.60 -11.41
N LYS A 309 16.23 -18.72 -10.08
CA LYS A 309 15.30 -19.40 -9.19
C LYS A 309 15.04 -18.51 -7.99
N GLU A 310 13.97 -17.73 -8.06
CA GLU A 310 13.42 -17.00 -6.91
C GLU A 310 13.17 -18.00 -5.76
N LYS A 311 13.98 -17.98 -4.71
CA LYS A 311 13.53 -18.47 -3.40
C LYS A 311 12.56 -17.42 -2.86
N GLY A 312 11.32 -17.47 -3.34
CA GLY A 312 10.30 -16.45 -3.11
C GLY A 312 10.02 -16.23 -1.62
N CYS A 313 10.25 -15.00 -1.15
CA CYS A 313 9.88 -14.57 0.18
C CYS A 313 8.45 -14.04 0.15
N SER A 314 7.51 -14.85 0.64
CA SER A 314 6.09 -14.48 0.68
C SER A 314 5.70 -13.90 2.03
N SER A 315 5.28 -12.64 2.04
CA SER A 315 4.75 -11.99 3.23
C SER A 315 3.68 -12.83 3.93
N ARG A 316 3.79 -12.90 5.27
CA ARG A 316 2.84 -13.64 6.10
C ARG A 316 1.88 -12.65 6.73
N TRP A 317 0.60 -12.79 6.38
CA TRP A 317 -0.49 -12.21 7.15
C TRP A 317 -0.86 -13.17 8.27
N THR A 318 -0.75 -12.73 9.52
CA THR A 318 -1.41 -13.38 10.64
C THR A 318 -2.70 -12.61 10.88
N PRO A 319 -3.89 -13.23 10.81
CA PRO A 319 -5.12 -12.58 11.26
C PRO A 319 -4.91 -12.03 12.67
N PRO A 320 -5.57 -10.93 13.06
CA PRO A 320 -5.77 -10.65 14.47
C PRO A 320 -6.34 -11.94 15.08
N THR A 321 -5.59 -12.58 15.98
CA THR A 321 -6.21 -13.54 16.88
C THR A 321 -7.34 -12.76 17.54
N ARG A 322 -8.55 -13.34 17.57
CA ARG A 322 -9.59 -12.81 18.46
C ARG A 322 -8.88 -12.60 19.79
N HIS A 323 -8.76 -11.36 20.23
CA HIS A 323 -8.15 -11.09 21.52
C HIS A 323 -8.94 -11.95 22.51
N ALA A 324 -8.31 -13.00 23.02
CA ALA A 324 -8.75 -13.64 24.23
C ALA A 324 -8.53 -12.57 25.30
N THR A 325 -9.56 -11.79 25.60
CA THR A 325 -9.64 -11.09 26.87
C THR A 325 -9.79 -12.16 27.94
N ARG A 326 -8.69 -12.80 28.31
CA ARG A 326 -8.59 -13.53 29.57
C ARG A 326 -7.84 -12.62 30.53
N ARG A 327 -8.61 -11.76 31.21
CA ARG A 327 -8.19 -11.29 32.54
C ARG A 327 -8.19 -12.53 33.41
N GLU A 328 -7.03 -13.08 33.69
CA GLU A 328 -6.83 -13.81 34.93
C GLU A 328 -6.88 -12.78 36.05
N MET A 329 -8.08 -12.58 36.59
CA MET A 329 -8.21 -12.10 37.96
C MET A 329 -8.10 -13.33 38.85
N ALA A 330 -7.02 -13.36 39.61
CA ALA A 330 -6.84 -14.22 40.75
C ALA A 330 -8.07 -14.11 41.67
N THR A 331 -8.78 -15.21 41.86
CA THR A 331 -9.65 -15.38 43.02
C THR A 331 -8.81 -15.94 44.14
N ASP A 332 -8.56 -15.10 45.15
CA ASP A 332 -8.16 -15.56 46.46
C ASP A 332 -9.34 -15.37 47.44
N HIS A 333 -9.51 -16.40 48.27
CA HIS A 333 -10.22 -16.47 49.53
C HIS A 333 -11.75 -16.73 49.61
N LYS A 334 -12.00 -17.99 50.02
CA LYS A 334 -12.68 -18.42 51.26
C LYS A 334 -14.22 -18.55 51.29
N GLY A 335 -14.64 -19.82 51.28
CA GLY A 335 -15.29 -20.46 52.44
C GLY A 335 -16.82 -20.47 52.49
N GLY A 336 -17.40 -21.66 52.68
CA GLY A 336 -18.76 -21.83 53.20
C GLY A 336 -19.58 -22.92 52.53
N ALA A 337 -20.00 -23.91 53.30
CA ALA A 337 -20.62 -25.19 52.94
C ALA A 337 -22.14 -25.08 52.56
N PRO A 338 -22.79 -26.19 52.14
CA PRO A 338 -24.13 -26.21 51.54
C PRO A 338 -25.27 -26.60 52.53
N MET A 339 -26.49 -26.11 52.29
CA MET A 339 -27.79 -26.59 52.84
C MET A 339 -28.88 -26.22 51.82
N THR A 340 -29.56 -27.13 51.11
CA THR A 340 -30.75 -27.97 51.44
C THR A 340 -32.07 -27.22 51.72
N GLU A 341 -33.10 -27.67 51.00
CA GLU A 341 -34.55 -27.69 51.25
C GLU A 341 -35.43 -26.43 51.16
N ASP A 342 -36.44 -26.57 50.29
CA ASP A 342 -37.90 -26.31 50.44
C ASP A 342 -38.41 -25.01 51.10
N ALA A 343 -39.32 -24.34 50.36
CA ALA A 343 -40.72 -24.14 50.72
C ALA A 343 -41.31 -22.87 50.07
N ASP A 344 -42.25 -23.11 49.17
CA ASP A 344 -43.60 -22.54 49.09
C ASP A 344 -43.99 -21.16 49.70
N LEU A 345 -44.90 -20.55 48.93
CA LEU A 345 -46.02 -19.66 49.29
C LEU A 345 -45.82 -18.14 49.56
N ALA A 346 -46.52 -17.39 48.69
CA ALA A 346 -47.59 -16.41 49.00
C ALA A 346 -47.35 -14.90 48.74
N LEU A 347 -48.04 -14.44 47.69
CA LEU A 347 -49.06 -13.35 47.67
C LEU A 347 -48.69 -11.93 48.13
N ALA A 348 -48.79 -11.01 47.17
CA ALA A 348 -49.53 -9.73 47.19
C ALA A 348 -49.26 -9.04 45.84
N LYS A 349 -50.20 -8.56 45.01
CA LYS A 349 -51.63 -8.27 45.05
C LYS A 349 -52.17 -8.38 43.62
#